data_AF-A0A7V2W1Y8-F1
#
_entry.id   AF-A0A7V2W1Y8-F1
#
_cell.length_a   1.000
_cell.length_b   1.000
_cell.length_c   1.000
_cell.angle_alpha   90.00
_cell.angle_beta   90.00
_cell.angle_gamma   90.00
#
_symmetry.space_group_name_H-M   'P 1'
#
loop_
_entity.id
_entity.type
_entity.pdbx_description
1 polymer ?
#
loop_
_entity_poly.entity_id
_entity_poly.type
_entity_poly.pdbx_seq_one_letter_code
_entity_poly.pdbx_strand_id
1 'polypeptide(L)'
;MFTGIIQEIGTIASLPPGGMVINAGKILDGIEPGASIAVNGVCQTVTARTASSFSVDVMPETLKRTNLGTLRIGDKVNLERPLT
;
A
#
# COMPACT_ATOMS: atom_id res chain seq x y z
N MET A 1 -6.92 12.40 3.54
CA MET A 1 -6.05 13.46 2.99
C MET A 1 -4.60 13.09 3.29
N PHE A 2 -3.65 13.37 2.40
CA PHE A 2 -2.23 13.01 2.56
C PHE A 2 -1.35 14.25 2.40
N THR A 3 -0.16 14.22 2.99
CA THR A 3 0.83 15.32 2.98
C THR A 3 1.82 15.22 1.83
N GLY A 4 2.06 14.03 1.29
CA GLY A 4 3.16 13.76 0.36
C GLY A 4 4.50 13.48 1.05
N ILE A 5 4.54 13.39 2.38
CA ILE A 5 5.74 13.05 3.14
C ILE A 5 5.78 11.55 3.38
N ILE A 6 6.75 10.87 2.78
CA ILE A 6 6.92 9.42 2.90
C ILE A 6 7.37 9.05 4.30
N GLN A 7 6.61 8.18 4.96
CA GLN A 7 6.87 7.74 6.33
C GLN A 7 7.70 6.46 6.36
N GLU A 8 7.56 5.62 5.34
CA GLU A 8 8.27 4.34 5.23
C GLU A 8 8.43 3.91 3.77
N ILE A 9 9.48 3.13 3.49
CA ILE A 9 9.63 2.41 2.22
C ILE A 9 9.28 0.94 2.44
N GLY A 10 8.16 0.51 1.88
CA GLY A 10 7.72 -0.88 1.89
C GLY A 10 8.34 -1.71 0.75
N THR A 11 8.03 -3.00 0.72
CA THR A 11 8.44 -3.91 -0.36
C THR A 11 7.28 -4.77 -0.83
N ILE A 12 7.09 -4.92 -2.13
CA ILE A 12 6.06 -5.81 -2.70
C ILE A 12 6.40 -7.26 -2.34
N ALA A 13 5.53 -7.90 -1.58
CA ALA A 13 5.65 -9.30 -1.17
C ALA A 13 4.91 -10.24 -2.14
N SER A 14 3.73 -9.84 -2.62
CA SER A 14 2.91 -10.63 -3.55
C SER A 14 1.96 -9.73 -4.36
N LEU A 15 1.56 -10.19 -5.55
CA LEU A 15 0.66 -9.51 -6.47
C LEU A 15 -0.43 -10.48 -6.96
N PRO A 16 -1.43 -10.79 -6.11
CA PRO A 16 -2.60 -11.54 -6.57
C PRO A 16 -3.40 -10.73 -7.61
N PRO A 17 -4.25 -11.39 -8.43
CA PRO A 17 -5.10 -10.68 -9.38
C PRO A 17 -5.98 -9.62 -8.68
N GLY A 18 -5.80 -8.35 -9.04
CA GLY A 18 -6.57 -7.24 -8.47
C GLY A 18 -6.18 -6.85 -7.05
N GLY A 19 -5.03 -7.30 -6.53
CA GLY A 19 -4.57 -6.94 -5.19
C GLY A 19 -3.05 -6.90 -5.06
N MET A 20 -2.60 -6.48 -3.89
CA MET A 20 -1.17 -6.32 -3.58
C MET A 20 -0.93 -6.58 -2.10
N VAL A 21 0.14 -7.30 -1.81
CA VAL A 21 0.63 -7.52 -0.44
C VAL A 21 1.97 -6.81 -0.30
N ILE A 22 2.08 -5.95 0.72
CA ILE A 22 3.24 -5.09 0.94
C ILE A 22 3.81 -5.37 2.32
N ASN A 23 5.09 -5.69 2.37
CA ASN A 23 5.84 -5.77 3.62
C ASN A 23 6.15 -4.36 4.13
N ALA A 24 5.82 -4.12 5.39
CA ALA A 24 5.99 -2.85 6.09
C ALA A 24 6.13 -3.09 7.59
N GLY A 25 6.64 -2.10 8.32
CA GLY A 25 6.86 -2.14 9.76
C GLY A 25 6.13 -0.99 10.43
N LYS A 26 6.84 0.11 10.68
CA LYS A 26 6.39 1.25 11.49
C LYS A 26 5.03 1.80 11.09
N ILE A 27 4.71 1.80 9.79
CA ILE A 27 3.45 2.36 9.30
C ILE A 27 2.23 1.53 9.72
N LEU A 28 2.41 0.24 10.05
CA LEU A 28 1.33 -0.66 10.47
C LEU A 28 0.82 -0.40 11.90
N ASP A 29 1.54 0.39 12.70
CA ASP A 29 1.18 0.65 14.09
C ASP A 29 -0.18 1.34 14.21
N GLY A 30 -1.15 0.63 14.78
CA GLY A 30 -2.52 1.12 14.94
C GLY A 30 -3.33 1.20 13.64
N ILE A 31 -2.91 0.47 12.60
CA ILE A 31 -3.71 0.30 11.37
C ILE A 31 -4.64 -0.89 11.54
N GLU A 32 -5.88 -0.74 11.12
CA GLU A 32 -6.87 -1.82 11.07
C GLU A 32 -7.44 -1.94 9.64
N PRO A 33 -8.01 -3.10 9.26
CA PRO A 33 -8.75 -3.23 8.02
C PRO A 33 -9.81 -2.12 7.87
N GLY A 34 -9.88 -1.53 6.68
CA GLY A 34 -10.68 -0.33 6.39
C GLY A 34 -9.91 0.99 6.50
N ALA A 35 -8.71 0.99 7.10
CA ALA A 35 -7.85 2.17 7.09
C ALA A 35 -7.30 2.48 5.69
N SER A 36 -6.93 3.74 5.46
CA SER A 36 -6.27 4.17 4.22
C SER A 36 -4.76 4.23 4.39
N ILE A 37 -4.03 3.78 3.37
CA ILE A 37 -2.57 3.98 3.22
C ILE A 37 -2.33 4.42 1.78
N ALA A 38 -1.51 5.45 1.58
CA ALA A 38 -1.03 5.80 0.26
C ALA A 38 0.17 4.93 -0.12
N VAL A 39 0.06 4.24 -1.26
CA VAL A 39 1.13 3.44 -1.86
C VAL A 39 1.58 4.16 -3.13
N ASN A 40 2.81 4.64 -3.16
CA ASN A 40 3.32 5.54 -4.21
C ASN A 40 2.41 6.74 -4.46
N GLY A 41 1.82 7.29 -3.39
CA GLY A 41 0.88 8.42 -3.46
C GLY A 41 -0.54 8.05 -3.88
N VAL A 42 -0.83 6.78 -4.16
CA VAL A 42 -2.17 6.30 -4.49
C VAL A 42 -2.86 5.78 -3.24
N CYS A 43 -3.96 6.42 -2.84
CA CYS A 43 -4.75 5.98 -1.68
C CYS A 43 -5.34 4.59 -1.91
N GLN A 44 -5.01 3.65 -1.02
CA GLN A 44 -5.55 2.30 -1.00
C GLN A 44 -6.17 1.99 0.37
N THR A 45 -7.22 1.16 0.35
CA THR A 45 -7.88 0.68 1.57
C THR A 45 -7.26 -0.64 1.98
N VAL A 46 -6.82 -0.73 3.23
CA VAL A 46 -6.27 -1.95 3.81
C VAL A 46 -7.39 -2.98 3.95
N THR A 47 -7.23 -4.14 3.32
CA THR A 47 -8.21 -5.23 3.39
C THR A 47 -7.84 -6.27 4.44
N ALA A 48 -6.54 -6.47 4.67
CA ALA A 48 -6.02 -7.33 5.73
C ALA A 48 -4.64 -6.84 6.19
N ARG A 49 -4.24 -7.23 7.39
CA ARG A 49 -2.88 -7.00 7.89
C ARG A 49 -2.34 -8.19 8.67
N THR A 50 -1.02 -8.26 8.74
CA THR A 50 -0.27 -9.10 9.66
C THR A 50 0.61 -8.23 10.55
N ALA A 51 1.56 -8.81 11.28
CA ALA A 51 2.54 -8.06 12.05
C ALA A 51 3.59 -7.35 11.18
N SER A 52 3.79 -7.78 9.92
CA SER A 52 4.87 -7.30 9.05
C SER A 52 4.44 -7.01 7.61
N SER A 53 3.13 -7.08 7.33
CA SER A 53 2.59 -6.82 6.00
C SER A 53 1.13 -6.37 6.06
N PHE A 54 0.68 -5.77 4.95
CA PHE A 54 -0.73 -5.48 4.71
C PHE A 54 -1.12 -5.79 3.27
N SER A 55 -2.41 -6.02 3.07
CA SER A 55 -3.03 -6.30 1.78
C SER A 55 -3.96 -5.17 1.39
N VAL A 56 -4.04 -4.90 0.09
CA VAL A 56 -4.97 -3.95 -0.52
C VAL A 56 -5.55 -4.54 -1.80
N ASP A 57 -6.78 -4.16 -2.11
CA ASP A 57 -7.40 -4.43 -3.41
C ASP A 57 -7.20 -3.20 -4.31
N VAL A 58 -6.85 -3.44 -5.57
CA VAL A 58 -6.55 -2.38 -6.53
C VAL A 58 -7.44 -2.52 -7.76
N MET A 59 -8.21 -1.48 -8.03
CA MET A 59 -9.10 -1.45 -9.19
C MET A 59 -8.32 -1.48 -10.51
N PRO A 60 -8.85 -2.10 -11.58
CA PRO A 60 -8.19 -2.17 -12.88
C PRO A 60 -7.80 -0.79 -13.45
N GLU A 61 -8.65 0.23 -13.27
CA GLU A 61 -8.35 1.58 -13.73
C GLU A 61 -7.16 2.19 -12.97
N THR A 62 -7.04 1.93 -11.67
CA THR A 62 -5.91 2.36 -10.85
C THR A 62 -4.61 1.70 -11.30
N LEU A 63 -4.63 0.40 -11.58
CA LEU A 63 -3.48 -0.31 -12.14
C LEU A 63 -3.06 0.27 -13.50
N LYS A 64 -4.03 0.67 -14.33
CA LYS A 64 -3.79 1.22 -15.67
C LYS A 64 -3.26 2.66 -15.64
N ARG A 65 -3.71 3.49 -14.68
CA ARG A 65 -3.38 4.93 -14.61
C ARG A 65 -2.20 5.27 -13.71
N THR A 66 -1.73 4.34 -12.91
CA THR A 66 -0.67 4.59 -11.92
C THR A 66 0.51 3.64 -12.17
N ASN A 67 1.63 3.88 -11.48
CA ASN A 67 2.78 2.98 -11.58
C ASN A 67 2.52 1.61 -10.93
N LEU A 68 1.45 1.46 -10.13
CA LEU A 68 1.14 0.22 -9.41
C LEU A 68 0.96 -0.98 -10.34
N GLY A 69 0.43 -0.79 -11.54
CA GLY A 69 0.27 -1.87 -12.53
C GLY A 69 1.57 -2.38 -13.16
N THR A 70 2.70 -1.69 -12.91
CA THR A 70 4.02 -2.08 -13.44
C THR A 70 4.93 -2.71 -12.38
N LEU A 71 4.51 -2.70 -11.12
CA LEU A 71 5.28 -3.22 -10.00
C LEU A 71 5.43 -4.73 -10.08
N ARG A 72 6.55 -5.21 -9.54
CA ARG A 72 6.92 -6.61 -9.44
C ARG A 72 7.22 -6.97 -7.99
N ILE A 73 7.20 -8.26 -7.70
CA ILE A 73 7.61 -8.77 -6.39
C ILE A 73 9.07 -8.32 -6.13
N GLY A 74 9.31 -7.79 -4.94
CA GLY A 74 10.60 -7.23 -4.53
C GLY A 74 10.75 -5.72 -4.78
N ASP A 75 9.86 -5.09 -5.55
CA ASP A 75 9.93 -3.65 -5.79
C ASP A 75 9.68 -2.86 -4.50
N LYS A 76 10.34 -1.71 -4.39
CA LYS A 76 10.17 -0.77 -3.29
C LYS A 76 9.01 0.18 -3.57
N VAL A 77 8.23 0.47 -2.53
CA VAL A 77 7.10 1.40 -2.62
C VAL A 77 7.15 2.41 -1.49
N ASN A 78 6.80 3.65 -1.82
CA ASN A 78 6.65 4.72 -0.84
C ASN A 78 5.32 4.57 -0.10
N LEU A 79 5.36 4.61 1.22
CA LEU A 79 4.20 4.45 2.08
C LEU A 79 3.95 5.70 2.94
N GLU A 80 2.68 6.10 3.01
CA GLU A 80 2.24 7.26 3.78
C GLU A 80 0.86 7.03 4.41
N ARG A 81 0.68 7.46 5.66
CA ARG A 81 -0.61 7.45 6.38
C ARG A 81 -1.39 8.72 6.10
N PRO A 82 -2.74 8.67 6.10
CA PRO A 82 -3.55 9.86 6.01
C PRO A 82 -3.31 10.77 7.22
N LEU A 83 -3.46 12.07 7.01
CA LEU A 83 -3.68 13.04 8.07
C LEU A 83 -5.01 12.71 8.77
N THR A 84 -4.95 12.57 10.08
CA THR A 84 -6.10 12.54 10.99
C THR A 84 -6.44 13.94 11.48
#